data_AF-A0A1Q7JE68-F1
#
_entry.id   AF-A0A1Q7JE68-F1
#
_cell.length_a   1.000
_cell.length_b   1.000
_cell.length_c   1.000
_cell.angle_alpha   90.00
_cell.angle_beta   90.00
_cell.angle_gamma   90.00
#
_symmetry.space_group_name_H-M   'P 1'
#
loop_
_entity.id
_entity.type
_entity.pdbx_description
1 polymer ?
#
loop_
_entity_poly.entity_id
_entity_poly.type
_entity_poly.pdbx_seq_one_letter_code
_entity_poly.pdbx_strand_id
1 'polypeptide(L)'
;MRCLAVLCCVAATVAGAQQPTPPPSPPPPDSARAESALASPPPPTPEQKRFVDGLRTATRGIAQLKDGLNRVTRTQSTGDSVSRRRAGRLLVGLCGSARAFMARGRPYMKPAVYEDSIRLKARRLTAQMDSLIAYMAVCEQTASATPAPVAGELNKRMKSYDAVLREFRLAVGLPVKADSAQTARRQ
;
A
#
# COMPACT_ATOMS: atom_id res chain seq x y z
N MET A 1 11.26 27.81 -46.70
CA MET A 1 12.36 27.41 -47.59
C MET A 1 12.26 25.92 -47.87
N ARG A 2 12.18 25.55 -49.16
CA ARG A 2 12.68 24.34 -49.87
C ARG A 2 12.39 22.94 -49.29
N CYS A 3 12.10 21.87 -50.03
CA CYS A 3 11.57 21.52 -51.37
C CYS A 3 11.51 19.98 -51.37
N LEU A 4 10.55 19.39 -52.09
CA LEU A 4 10.36 17.95 -52.32
C LEU A 4 11.57 17.26 -52.98
N ALA A 5 11.72 15.94 -52.74
CA ALA A 5 12.34 15.02 -53.68
C ALA A 5 11.64 13.65 -53.64
N VAL A 6 11.16 13.25 -54.82
CA VAL A 6 10.55 11.98 -55.23
C VAL A 6 11.63 11.13 -55.93
N LEU A 7 11.45 9.80 -55.99
CA LEU A 7 11.75 8.83 -57.06
C LEU A 7 12.18 7.48 -56.42
N CYS A 8 11.48 6.34 -56.58
CA CYS A 8 11.07 5.54 -57.76
C CYS A 8 12.10 4.49 -58.22
N CYS A 9 11.69 3.20 -58.22
CA CYS A 9 11.80 2.17 -59.30
C CYS A 9 11.64 0.76 -58.69
N VAL A 10 10.58 -0.03 -58.96
CA VAL A 10 10.24 -0.86 -60.17
C VAL A 10 11.13 -2.13 -60.22
N ALA A 11 10.65 -3.39 -60.31
CA ALA A 11 9.76 -3.96 -61.33
C ALA A 11 9.19 -5.37 -61.03
N ALA A 12 8.10 -5.70 -61.75
CA ALA A 12 7.77 -6.94 -62.48
C ALA A 12 7.57 -8.26 -61.70
N THR A 13 6.59 -9.15 -61.96
CA THR A 13 5.61 -9.33 -63.05
C THR A 13 4.59 -10.38 -62.57
N VAL A 14 3.31 -10.20 -62.90
CA VAL A 14 2.26 -11.21 -62.72
C VAL A 14 2.05 -11.92 -64.07
N ALA A 15 2.09 -13.25 -64.09
CA ALA A 15 1.58 -14.08 -65.18
C ALA A 15 0.71 -15.18 -64.57
N GLY A 16 -0.58 -15.16 -64.89
CA GLY A 16 -1.52 -16.21 -64.51
C GLY A 16 -1.58 -17.33 -65.55
N ALA A 17 -1.77 -18.57 -65.11
CA ALA A 17 -2.34 -19.64 -65.90
C ALA A 17 -2.86 -20.79 -64.99
N GLN A 18 -4.18 -20.95 -65.00
CA GLN A 18 -4.97 -22.19 -64.93
C GLN A 18 -4.87 -23.17 -63.75
N GLN A 19 -6.05 -23.51 -63.20
CA GLN A 19 -6.34 -24.59 -62.24
C GLN A 19 -6.88 -25.81 -63.04
N PRO A 20 -6.61 -27.09 -62.67
CA PRO A 20 -7.57 -27.84 -61.82
C PRO A 20 -7.03 -28.99 -60.90
N THR A 21 -7.75 -29.20 -59.78
CA THR A 21 -7.97 -30.43 -58.95
C THR A 21 -6.95 -30.95 -57.88
N PRO A 22 -7.41 -31.58 -56.75
CA PRO A 22 -6.77 -31.68 -55.40
C PRO A 22 -6.30 -33.13 -55.01
N PRO A 23 -5.97 -33.49 -53.73
CA PRO A 23 -5.06 -33.02 -52.67
C PRO A 23 -3.90 -34.05 -52.37
N PRO A 24 -2.92 -33.82 -51.46
CA PRO A 24 -3.05 -34.26 -50.06
C PRO A 24 -2.41 -33.34 -49.01
N SER A 25 -2.87 -33.47 -47.77
CA SER A 25 -2.60 -32.65 -46.58
C SER A 25 -1.11 -32.53 -46.19
N PRO A 26 -0.61 -31.33 -45.85
CA PRO A 26 0.61 -31.16 -45.05
C PRO A 26 0.29 -31.16 -43.54
N PRO A 27 1.19 -31.67 -42.67
CA PRO A 27 1.01 -31.63 -41.22
C PRO A 27 1.02 -30.17 -40.69
N PRO A 28 0.34 -29.90 -39.56
CA PRO A 28 0.22 -28.54 -39.03
C PRO A 28 1.59 -27.99 -38.62
N PRO A 29 1.86 -26.69 -38.88
CA PRO A 29 3.02 -26.02 -38.33
C PRO A 29 2.84 -25.90 -36.81
N ASP A 30 3.88 -26.27 -36.05
CA ASP A 30 3.97 -26.14 -34.60
C ASP A 30 3.53 -24.74 -34.17
N SER A 31 2.29 -24.68 -33.71
CA SER A 31 1.67 -23.46 -33.24
C SER A 31 2.19 -23.13 -31.86
N ALA A 32 2.60 -21.88 -31.75
CA ALA A 32 2.49 -21.07 -30.55
C ALA A 32 3.22 -21.65 -29.33
N ARG A 33 4.43 -21.12 -29.14
CA ARG A 33 4.89 -20.63 -27.83
C ARG A 33 3.67 -20.16 -27.04
N ALA A 34 3.19 -21.01 -26.13
CA ALA A 34 2.16 -20.67 -25.17
C ALA A 34 2.77 -19.62 -24.26
N GLU A 35 2.63 -18.37 -24.67
CA GLU A 35 2.87 -17.22 -23.82
C GLU A 35 1.94 -17.42 -22.63
N SER A 36 2.55 -17.78 -21.51
CA SER A 36 1.90 -17.99 -20.23
C SER A 36 1.28 -16.64 -19.84
N ALA A 37 0.06 -16.41 -20.32
CA ALA A 37 -0.79 -15.33 -19.85
C ALA A 37 -1.06 -15.66 -18.38
N LEU A 38 -0.24 -15.09 -17.50
CA LEU A 38 -0.45 -15.11 -16.07
C LEU A 38 -1.89 -14.66 -15.86
N ALA A 39 -2.75 -15.61 -15.47
CA ALA A 39 -4.15 -15.34 -15.22
C ALA A 39 -4.24 -14.13 -14.28
N SER A 40 -5.01 -13.12 -14.69
CA SER A 40 -5.24 -11.94 -13.87
C SER A 40 -5.64 -12.39 -12.46
N PRO A 41 -5.05 -11.81 -11.40
CA PRO A 41 -5.35 -12.24 -10.05
C PRO A 41 -6.85 -12.14 -9.80
N PRO A 42 -7.44 -13.14 -9.12
CA PRO A 42 -8.88 -13.18 -8.89
C PRO A 42 -9.31 -11.90 -8.16
N PRO A 43 -10.52 -11.39 -8.47
CA PRO A 43 -11.04 -10.21 -7.78
C PRO A 43 -11.16 -10.47 -6.27
N PRO A 44 -10.95 -9.45 -5.42
CA PRO A 44 -11.01 -9.62 -3.98
C PRO A 44 -12.42 -10.01 -3.53
N THR A 45 -12.51 -10.96 -2.60
CA THR A 45 -13.78 -11.42 -2.04
C THR A 45 -14.46 -10.30 -1.22
N PRO A 46 -15.79 -10.36 -0.99
CA PRO A 46 -16.49 -9.38 -0.15
C PRO A 46 -15.88 -9.24 1.26
N GLU A 47 -15.43 -10.33 1.85
CA GLU A 47 -14.80 -10.37 3.17
C GLU A 47 -13.42 -9.70 3.15
N GLN A 48 -12.64 -9.90 2.09
CA GLN A 48 -11.36 -9.21 1.89
C GLN A 48 -11.57 -7.70 1.70
N LYS A 49 -12.63 -7.28 1.01
CA LYS A 49 -13.00 -5.86 0.90
C LYS A 49 -13.30 -5.27 2.27
N ARG A 50 -14.12 -5.95 3.09
CA ARG A 50 -14.42 -5.52 4.47
C ARG A 50 -13.15 -5.41 5.33
N PHE A 51 -12.21 -6.34 5.18
CA PHE A 51 -10.91 -6.26 5.85
C PHE A 51 -10.17 -4.97 5.49
N VAL A 52 -10.06 -4.68 4.19
CA VAL A 52 -9.36 -3.49 3.68
C VAL A 52 -10.08 -2.20 4.09
N ASP A 53 -11.41 -2.18 4.14
CA ASP A 53 -12.19 -1.03 4.62
C ASP A 53 -12.01 -0.78 6.12
N GLY A 54 -11.96 -1.85 6.92
CA GLY A 54 -11.59 -1.78 8.33
C GLY A 54 -10.18 -1.22 8.52
N LEU A 55 -9.22 -1.74 7.73
CA LEU A 55 -7.84 -1.27 7.73
C LEU A 55 -7.75 0.22 7.33
N ARG A 56 -8.51 0.66 6.32
CA ARG A 56 -8.57 2.06 5.90
C ARG A 56 -9.10 2.94 7.03
N THR A 57 -10.14 2.50 7.73
CA THR A 57 -10.71 3.22 8.89
C THR A 57 -9.70 3.38 10.00
N ALA A 58 -9.02 2.29 10.38
CA ALA A 58 -8.00 2.33 11.43
C ALA A 58 -6.78 3.18 11.03
N THR A 59 -6.32 3.05 9.78
CA THR A 59 -5.15 3.78 9.27
C THR A 59 -5.41 5.30 9.17
N ARG A 60 -6.66 5.75 9.00
CA ARG A 60 -7.00 7.19 9.08
C ARG A 60 -6.65 7.77 10.45
N GLY A 61 -6.95 7.05 11.53
CA GLY A 61 -6.58 7.47 12.90
C GLY A 61 -5.07 7.52 13.09
N ILE A 62 -4.34 6.52 12.58
CA ILE A 62 -2.87 6.48 12.65
C ILE A 62 -2.24 7.62 11.83
N ALA A 63 -2.79 7.96 10.66
CA ALA A 63 -2.32 9.09 9.87
C ALA A 63 -2.49 10.42 10.63
N GLN A 64 -3.67 10.65 11.21
CA GLN A 64 -3.92 11.83 12.06
C GLN A 64 -2.97 11.87 13.27
N LEU A 65 -2.69 10.72 13.87
CA LEU A 65 -1.76 10.60 14.98
C LEU A 65 -0.34 10.97 14.58
N LYS A 66 0.14 10.51 13.42
CA LYS A 66 1.46 10.87 12.87
C LYS A 66 1.58 12.37 12.61
N ASP A 67 0.57 12.96 11.97
CA ASP A 67 0.54 14.39 11.68
C ASP A 67 0.49 15.23 12.95
N GLY A 68 -0.33 14.82 13.92
CA GLY A 68 -0.44 15.45 15.23
C GLY A 68 0.83 15.30 16.07
N LEU A 69 1.48 14.15 16.03
CA LEU A 69 2.73 13.89 16.74
C LEU A 69 3.85 14.82 16.26
N ASN A 70 3.94 15.06 14.95
CA ASN A 70 4.90 16.03 14.40
C ASN A 70 4.65 17.46 14.95
N ARG A 71 3.39 17.84 15.18
CA ARG A 71 3.04 19.13 15.81
C ARG A 71 3.41 19.16 17.29
N VAL A 72 3.17 18.07 18.01
CA VAL A 72 3.55 17.88 19.42
C VAL A 72 5.06 18.04 19.58
N THR A 73 5.87 17.36 18.76
CA THR A 73 7.33 17.46 18.80
C THR A 73 7.81 18.90 18.56
N ARG A 74 7.24 19.61 17.57
CA ARG A 74 7.58 21.03 17.32
C ARG A 74 7.17 21.96 18.45
N THR A 75 6.08 21.65 19.15
CA THR A 75 5.64 22.46 20.30
C THR A 75 6.52 22.20 21.52
N GLN A 76 7.05 20.98 21.66
CA GLN A 76 7.96 20.65 22.75
C GLN A 76 9.36 21.26 22.57
N SER A 77 9.83 21.46 21.33
CA SER A 77 11.17 22.00 21.07
C SER A 77 11.37 23.45 21.53
N THR A 78 10.29 24.19 21.80
CA THR A 78 10.34 25.56 22.36
C THR A 78 10.87 25.58 23.80
N GLY A 79 10.82 24.44 24.52
CA GLY A 79 11.44 24.27 25.82
C GLY A 79 10.66 24.84 27.02
N ASP A 80 9.69 25.73 26.81
CA ASP A 80 8.91 26.36 27.87
C ASP A 80 7.87 25.41 28.50
N SER A 81 7.60 25.61 29.78
CA SER A 81 6.70 24.75 30.57
C SER A 81 5.24 24.81 30.09
N VAL A 82 4.82 25.97 29.56
CA VAL A 82 3.47 26.17 29.00
C VAL A 82 3.31 25.38 27.69
N SER A 83 4.26 25.50 26.75
CA SER A 83 4.22 24.69 25.53
C SER A 83 4.30 23.20 25.82
N ARG A 84 5.08 22.77 26.82
CA ARG A 84 5.12 21.35 27.23
C ARG A 84 3.76 20.85 27.71
N ARG A 85 3.08 21.62 28.58
CA ARG A 85 1.72 21.29 29.04
C ARG A 85 0.72 21.27 27.89
N ARG A 86 0.79 22.23 26.98
CA ARG A 86 -0.06 22.30 25.78
C ARG A 86 0.17 21.09 24.87
N ALA A 87 1.42 20.71 24.64
CA ALA A 87 1.80 19.54 23.86
C ALA A 87 1.26 18.25 24.48
N GLY A 88 1.31 18.12 25.82
CA GLY A 88 0.72 16.99 26.53
C GLY A 88 -0.80 16.90 26.35
N ARG A 89 -1.53 18.01 26.52
CA ARG A 89 -2.99 18.04 26.28
C ARG A 89 -3.35 17.68 24.84
N LEU A 90 -2.58 18.19 23.86
CA LEU A 90 -2.75 17.85 22.46
C LEU A 90 -2.53 16.34 22.24
N LEU A 91 -1.47 15.77 22.81
CA LEU A 91 -1.13 14.36 22.65
C LEU A 91 -2.21 13.43 23.27
N VAL A 92 -2.79 13.79 24.41
CA VAL A 92 -3.94 13.06 25.01
C VAL A 92 -5.09 12.97 24.01
N GLY A 93 -5.52 14.11 23.44
CA GLY A 93 -6.62 14.14 22.46
C GLY A 93 -6.31 13.37 21.18
N LEU A 94 -5.07 13.42 20.70
CA LEU A 94 -4.61 12.63 19.56
C LEU A 94 -4.69 11.12 19.84
N CYS A 95 -4.26 10.67 21.02
CA CYS A 95 -4.32 9.26 21.38
C CYS A 95 -5.76 8.75 21.52
N GLY A 96 -6.66 9.52 22.15
CA GLY A 96 -8.08 9.15 22.24
C GLY A 96 -8.78 9.10 20.88
N SER A 97 -8.55 10.08 20.02
CA SER A 97 -9.10 10.08 18.66
C SER A 97 -8.59 8.91 17.82
N ALA A 98 -7.28 8.65 17.84
CA ALA A 98 -6.66 7.54 17.12
C ALA A 98 -7.19 6.19 17.62
N ARG A 99 -7.32 6.02 18.94
CA ARG A 99 -7.93 4.84 19.56
C ARG A 99 -9.33 4.58 19.02
N ALA A 100 -10.16 5.60 18.91
CA ALA A 100 -11.53 5.47 18.41
C ALA A 100 -11.58 5.00 16.94
N PHE A 101 -10.70 5.52 16.07
CA PHE A 101 -10.61 5.04 14.69
C PHE A 101 -10.14 3.58 14.59
N MET A 102 -9.09 3.24 15.35
CA MET A 102 -8.56 1.87 15.36
C MET A 102 -9.59 0.88 15.92
N ALA A 103 -10.25 1.23 17.02
CA ALA A 103 -11.31 0.41 17.63
C ALA A 103 -12.52 0.22 16.70
N ARG A 104 -12.88 1.22 15.88
CA ARG A 104 -13.93 1.08 14.86
C ARG A 104 -13.52 0.20 13.68
N GLY A 105 -12.27 0.29 13.23
CA GLY A 105 -11.80 -0.49 12.07
C GLY A 105 -11.48 -1.94 12.40
N ARG A 106 -10.94 -2.19 13.60
CA ARG A 106 -10.41 -3.49 14.03
C ARG A 106 -11.39 -4.68 13.95
N PRO A 107 -12.69 -4.57 14.26
CA PRO A 107 -13.65 -5.67 14.16
C PRO A 107 -13.79 -6.26 12.75
N TYR A 108 -13.54 -5.46 11.72
CA TYR A 108 -13.64 -5.90 10.32
C TYR A 108 -12.37 -6.58 9.82
N MET A 109 -11.25 -6.40 10.51
CA MET A 109 -9.95 -6.95 10.13
C MET A 109 -9.80 -8.40 10.60
N LYS A 110 -10.54 -9.33 9.99
CA LYS A 110 -10.47 -10.78 10.29
C LYS A 110 -9.37 -11.45 9.45
N PRO A 111 -8.24 -11.92 10.03
CA PRO A 111 -7.14 -12.48 9.23
C PRO A 111 -7.52 -13.74 8.44
N ALA A 112 -8.51 -14.50 8.91
CA ALA A 112 -8.96 -15.75 8.31
C ALA A 112 -9.56 -15.59 6.90
N VAL A 113 -9.88 -14.37 6.46
CA VAL A 113 -10.39 -14.07 5.11
C VAL A 113 -9.31 -14.20 4.02
N TYR A 114 -8.06 -14.34 4.43
CA TYR A 114 -6.92 -14.61 3.56
C TYR A 114 -6.41 -16.02 3.80
N GLU A 115 -5.78 -16.60 2.79
CA GLU A 115 -5.14 -17.92 2.86
C GLU A 115 -3.61 -17.80 2.94
N ASP A 116 -2.96 -18.92 3.25
CA ASP A 116 -1.51 -19.13 3.18
C ASP A 116 -0.65 -18.03 3.85
N SER A 117 0.35 -17.53 3.12
CA SER A 117 1.29 -16.52 3.59
C SER A 117 0.63 -15.15 3.83
N ILE A 118 -0.48 -14.85 3.15
CA ILE A 118 -1.22 -13.59 3.32
C ILE A 118 -1.94 -13.61 4.68
N ARG A 119 -2.50 -14.76 5.08
CA ARG A 119 -3.10 -14.95 6.40
C ARG A 119 -2.11 -14.63 7.51
N LEU A 120 -0.87 -15.10 7.40
CA LEU A 120 0.19 -14.83 8.38
C LEU A 120 0.48 -13.32 8.49
N LYS A 121 0.59 -12.63 7.36
CA LYS A 121 0.81 -11.17 7.32
C LYS A 121 -0.39 -10.40 7.90
N ALA A 122 -1.61 -10.83 7.61
CA ALA A 122 -2.83 -10.25 8.18
C ALA A 122 -2.92 -10.43 9.70
N ARG A 123 -2.52 -11.60 10.24
CA ARG A 123 -2.41 -11.82 11.69
C ARG A 123 -1.39 -10.90 12.33
N ARG A 124 -0.20 -10.76 11.72
CA ARG A 124 0.85 -9.86 12.22
C ARG A 124 0.39 -8.40 12.23
N LEU A 125 -0.28 -7.96 11.16
CA LEU A 125 -0.86 -6.61 11.05
C LEU A 125 -1.91 -6.35 12.14
N THR A 126 -2.84 -7.28 12.33
CA THR A 126 -3.89 -7.15 13.35
C THR A 126 -3.33 -7.17 14.77
N ALA A 127 -2.33 -8.01 15.06
CA ALA A 127 -1.63 -7.99 16.35
C ALA A 127 -0.92 -6.66 16.63
N GLN A 128 -0.28 -6.05 15.62
CA GLN A 128 0.33 -4.72 15.75
C GLN A 128 -0.73 -3.63 15.96
N MET A 129 -1.88 -3.73 15.30
CA MET A 129 -3.03 -2.85 15.53
C MET A 129 -3.54 -2.96 16.98
N ASP A 130 -3.69 -4.18 17.48
CA ASP A 130 -4.15 -4.44 18.85
C ASP A 130 -3.15 -3.88 19.89
N SER A 131 -1.85 -4.03 19.62
CA SER A 131 -0.79 -3.43 20.44
C SER A 131 -0.86 -1.89 20.46
N LEU A 132 -1.13 -1.27 19.31
CA LEU A 132 -1.34 0.18 19.23
C LEU A 132 -2.59 0.61 20.00
N ILE A 133 -3.74 -0.07 19.80
CA ILE A 133 -4.99 0.21 20.51
C ILE A 133 -4.78 0.15 22.03
N ALA A 134 -4.12 -0.91 22.52
CA ALA A 134 -3.81 -1.09 23.93
C ALA A 134 -2.95 0.06 24.46
N TYR A 135 -1.91 0.44 23.71
CA TYR A 135 -1.03 1.54 24.10
C TYR A 135 -1.72 2.91 24.10
N MET A 136 -2.76 3.13 23.28
CA MET A 136 -3.45 4.43 23.29
C MET A 136 -4.03 4.79 24.66
N ALA A 137 -4.55 3.81 25.42
CA ALA A 137 -5.04 4.07 26.77
C ALA A 137 -3.92 4.55 27.70
N VAL A 138 -2.74 3.93 27.61
CA VAL A 138 -1.56 4.36 28.36
C VAL A 138 -1.14 5.76 27.92
N CYS A 139 -1.13 6.03 26.62
CA CYS A 139 -0.84 7.36 26.10
C CYS A 139 -1.79 8.43 26.66
N GLU A 140 -3.10 8.19 26.64
CA GLU A 140 -4.11 9.13 27.15
C GLU A 140 -3.89 9.44 28.64
N GLN A 141 -3.51 8.45 29.44
CA GLN A 141 -3.28 8.62 30.88
C GLN A 141 -1.96 9.35 31.18
N THR A 142 -0.92 9.12 30.38
CA THR A 142 0.46 9.53 30.73
C THR A 142 0.96 10.74 29.95
N ALA A 143 0.37 11.05 28.79
CA ALA A 143 0.85 12.11 27.89
C ALA A 143 0.80 13.51 28.49
N SER A 144 -0.13 13.79 29.41
CA SER A 144 -0.22 15.10 30.08
C SER A 144 0.99 15.37 30.98
N ALA A 145 1.50 14.32 31.65
CA ALA A 145 2.62 14.41 32.58
C ALA A 145 3.97 14.27 31.87
N THR A 146 4.09 13.34 30.92
CA THR A 146 5.35 12.98 30.27
C THR A 146 5.24 12.96 28.74
N PRO A 147 4.95 14.10 28.10
CA PRO A 147 4.61 14.14 26.68
C PRO A 147 5.76 13.74 25.75
N ALA A 148 7.02 13.97 26.13
CA ALA A 148 8.18 13.62 25.31
C ALA A 148 8.46 12.10 25.28
N PRO A 149 8.57 11.39 26.44
CA PRO A 149 8.69 9.93 26.44
C PRO A 149 7.54 9.22 25.72
N VAL A 150 6.29 9.66 25.97
CA VAL A 150 5.11 9.08 25.34
C VAL A 150 5.15 9.26 23.82
N ALA A 151 5.54 10.45 23.34
CA ALA A 151 5.71 10.72 21.92
C ALA A 151 6.79 9.83 21.28
N GLY A 152 7.91 9.61 21.96
CA GLY A 152 8.99 8.74 21.48
C GLY A 152 8.55 7.28 21.33
N GLU A 153 7.93 6.71 22.36
CA GLU A 153 7.42 5.34 22.33
C GLU A 153 6.29 5.17 21.31
N LEU A 154 5.42 6.17 21.17
CA LEU A 154 4.39 6.16 20.14
C LEU A 154 4.97 6.13 18.74
N ASN A 155 5.98 6.96 18.46
CA ASN A 155 6.68 6.97 17.18
C ASN A 155 7.30 5.61 16.85
N LYS A 156 7.92 4.95 17.85
CA LYS A 156 8.48 3.60 17.71
C LYS A 156 7.42 2.58 17.31
N ARG A 157 6.27 2.58 17.99
CA ARG A 157 5.16 1.66 17.68
C ARG A 157 4.56 1.91 16.30
N MET A 158 4.41 3.16 15.90
CA MET A 158 3.91 3.51 14.57
C MET A 158 4.87 3.04 13.47
N LYS A 159 6.19 3.14 13.66
CA LYS A 159 7.17 2.58 12.72
C LYS A 159 7.07 1.06 12.58
N SER A 160 6.89 0.35 13.70
CA SER A 160 6.64 -1.11 13.69
C SER A 160 5.37 -1.46 12.91
N TYR A 161 4.29 -0.71 13.14
CA TYR A 161 3.04 -0.85 12.40
C TYR A 161 3.21 -0.59 10.90
N ASP A 162 3.90 0.49 10.51
CA ASP A 162 4.12 0.85 9.11
C ASP A 162 4.88 -0.26 8.36
N ALA A 163 5.86 -0.90 9.01
CA ALA A 163 6.61 -2.01 8.43
C ALA A 163 5.70 -3.21 8.11
N VAL A 164 4.87 -3.64 9.06
CA VAL A 164 3.95 -4.77 8.83
C VAL A 164 2.82 -4.43 7.88
N LEU A 165 2.37 -3.17 7.87
CA LEU A 165 1.39 -2.67 6.92
C LEU A 165 1.94 -2.74 5.50
N ARG A 166 3.20 -2.35 5.29
CA ARG A 166 3.86 -2.45 3.99
C ARG A 166 3.92 -3.90 3.52
N GLU A 167 4.37 -4.82 4.37
CA GLU A 167 4.43 -6.26 4.05
C GLU A 167 3.06 -6.81 3.64
N PHE A 168 2.01 -6.44 4.36
CA PHE A 168 0.65 -6.86 4.04
C PHE A 168 0.18 -6.28 2.70
N ARG A 169 0.36 -4.97 2.48
CA ARG A 169 -0.06 -4.29 1.23
C ARG A 169 0.59 -4.91 0.00
N LEU A 170 1.90 -5.19 0.06
CA LEU A 170 2.60 -5.88 -1.02
C LEU A 170 2.00 -7.26 -1.29
N ALA A 171 1.69 -8.02 -0.25
CA ALA A 171 1.15 -9.37 -0.40
C ALA A 171 -0.27 -9.42 -0.97
N VAL A 172 -1.09 -8.38 -0.76
CA VAL A 172 -2.44 -8.27 -1.34
C VAL A 172 -2.49 -7.42 -2.60
N GLY A 173 -1.34 -7.09 -3.21
CA GLY A 173 -1.26 -6.29 -4.44
C GLY A 173 -1.75 -4.84 -4.29
N LEU A 174 -1.81 -4.31 -3.08
CA LEU A 174 -2.17 -2.92 -2.84
C LEU A 174 -0.96 -2.02 -3.07
N PRO A 175 -1.15 -0.82 -3.66
CA PRO A 175 -0.05 0.09 -3.93
C PRO A 175 0.65 0.49 -2.62
N VAL A 176 1.97 0.41 -2.63
CA VAL A 176 2.85 0.97 -1.61
C VAL A 176 3.44 2.24 -2.21
N LYS A 177 3.36 3.37 -1.50
CA LYS A 177 4.08 4.57 -1.93
C LYS A 177 5.56 4.20 -2.00
N ALA A 178 6.17 4.29 -3.18
CA ALA A 178 7.60 4.08 -3.32
C ALA A 178 8.32 5.08 -2.41
N ASP A 179 9.29 4.61 -1.65
CA ASP A 179 10.21 5.50 -0.95
C ASP A 179 10.85 6.39 -2.01
N SER A 180 10.63 7.71 -1.93
CA SER A 180 11.12 8.70 -2.89
C SER A 180 12.66 8.77 -3.01
N ALA A 181 13.38 7.84 -2.39
CA ALA A 181 14.82 7.67 -2.48
C ALA A 181 15.27 6.82 -3.70
N GLN A 182 14.37 6.10 -4.37
CA GLN A 182 14.77 5.17 -5.45
C GLN A 182 14.80 5.82 -6.86
N THR A 183 14.36 7.06 -7.00
CA THR A 183 14.35 7.78 -8.30
C THR A 183 15.65 8.54 -8.61
N ALA A 184 16.67 8.49 -7.75
CA ALA A 184 17.92 9.23 -7.94
C ALA A 184 19.09 8.40 -8.55
N ARG A 185 18.87 7.15 -8.98
CA ARG A 185 19.90 6.33 -9.64
C ARG A 185 19.44 5.81 -11.01
N ARG A 186 19.28 6.74 -11.95
CA ARG A 186 19.52 6.52 -13.38
C ARG A 186 20.04 7.84 -13.94
N GLN A 187 21.35 8.03 -13.80
CA GLN A 187 22.14 8.85 -14.70
C GLN A 187 22.90 7.89 -15.59
#